data_AF-A0A377AVE0-F1
#
_entry.id   AF-A0A377AVE0-F1
#
_cell.length_a   1.000
_cell.length_b   1.000
_cell.length_c   1.000
_cell.angle_alpha   90.00
_cell.angle_beta   90.00
_cell.angle_gamma   90.00
#
_symmetry.space_group_name_H-M   'P 1'
#
loop_
_entity.id
_entity.type
_entity.pdbx_description
1 polymer ?
#
loop_
_entity_poly.entity_id
_entity_poly.type
_entity_poly.pdbx_seq_one_letter_code
_entity_poly.pdbx_strand_id
1 'polypeptide(L)'
;MPSAVSERIQLAKAENITAQPFDAVIFHGDSDQLRALCEAVAARDGAIVSVQGFARGESNILLERLYIERSLSVNTAAAGGNASLMTIG
;
A
#
# COMPACT_ATOMS: atom_id res chain seq x y z
N MET A 1 -4.68 19.18 -13.37
CA MET A 1 -3.75 18.50 -12.45
C MET A 1 -2.34 19.03 -12.70
N PRO A 2 -1.53 19.29 -11.67
CA PRO A 2 -0.12 19.67 -11.85
C PRO A 2 0.65 18.62 -12.67
N SER A 3 1.60 19.03 -13.52
CA SER A 3 2.35 18.13 -14.41
C SER A 3 3.04 16.98 -13.67
N ALA A 4 3.71 17.30 -12.56
CA ALA A 4 4.40 16.32 -11.72
C ALA A 4 3.49 15.23 -11.13
N VAL A 5 2.17 15.49 -11.00
CA VAL A 5 1.19 14.50 -10.57
C VAL A 5 0.71 13.67 -11.75
N SER A 6 0.39 14.31 -12.87
CA SER A 6 -0.07 13.63 -14.08
C SER A 6 0.95 12.61 -14.59
N GLU A 7 2.25 12.92 -14.51
CA GLU A 7 3.35 12.03 -14.93
C GLU A 7 3.44 10.75 -14.08
N ARG A 8 2.87 10.74 -12.88
CA ARG A 8 2.84 9.57 -11.99
C ARG A 8 1.57 8.73 -12.12
N ILE A 9 0.60 9.18 -12.92
CA ILE A 9 -0.68 8.49 -13.11
C ILE A 9 -0.60 7.71 -14.41
N GLN A 10 -0.75 6.39 -14.31
CA GLN A 10 -0.94 5.52 -15.45
C GLN A 10 -2.41 5.12 -15.54
N LEU A 11 -3.00 5.32 -16.71
CA LEU A 11 -4.37 4.90 -16.99
C LEU A 11 -4.35 3.54 -17.67
N ALA A 12 -5.12 2.59 -17.13
CA ALA A 12 -5.34 1.29 -17.72
C ALA A 12 -6.84 1.09 -17.98
N LYS A 13 -7.16 0.28 -19.00
CA LYS A 13 -8.53 -0.19 -19.21
C LYS A 13 -8.96 -1.09 -18.06
N ALA A 14 -10.23 -1.03 -17.67
CA ALA A 14 -10.78 -1.80 -16.55
C ALA A 14 -10.48 -3.31 -16.66
N GLU A 15 -10.62 -3.88 -17.85
CA GLU A 15 -10.34 -5.29 -18.16
C GLU A 15 -8.88 -5.71 -17.94
N ASN A 16 -7.94 -4.75 -17.98
CA ASN A 16 -6.50 -5.03 -17.83
C ASN A 16 -5.95 -4.59 -16.47
N ILE A 17 -6.74 -3.91 -15.63
CA ILE A 17 -6.26 -3.38 -14.35
C ILE A 17 -5.73 -4.51 -13.48
N THR A 18 -6.47 -5.61 -13.34
CA THR A 18 -6.08 -6.74 -12.48
C THR A 18 -4.86 -7.50 -12.99
N ALA A 19 -4.51 -7.37 -14.27
CA ALA A 19 -3.28 -7.94 -14.82
C ALA A 19 -2.02 -7.10 -14.53
N GLN A 20 -2.17 -5.84 -14.08
CA GLN A 20 -1.05 -4.99 -13.73
C GLN A 20 -0.47 -5.35 -12.35
N PRO A 21 0.83 -5.10 -12.12
CA PRO A 21 1.41 -5.17 -10.79
C PRO A 21 0.96 -3.95 -9.96
N PHE A 22 0.39 -4.21 -8.79
CA PHE A 22 0.03 -3.18 -7.80
C PHE A 22 -0.11 -3.82 -6.41
N ASP A 23 0.13 -3.01 -5.37
CA ASP A 23 0.18 -3.48 -3.98
C ASP A 23 -1.08 -3.16 -3.16
N ALA A 24 -1.93 -2.25 -3.64
CA ALA A 24 -3.16 -1.82 -2.97
C ALA A 24 -4.21 -1.33 -3.98
N VAL A 25 -5.49 -1.41 -3.60
CA VAL A 25 -6.63 -0.90 -4.37
C VAL A 25 -7.44 0.07 -3.53
N ILE A 26 -7.81 1.19 -4.13
CA ILE A 26 -8.78 2.15 -3.59
C ILE A 26 -9.96 2.19 -4.55
N PHE A 27 -11.16 1.99 -4.04
CA PHE A 27 -12.40 1.98 -4.83
C PHE A 27 -13.43 2.93 -4.24
N HIS A 28 -14.04 3.76 -5.09
CA HIS A 28 -15.15 4.65 -4.74
C HIS A 28 -16.38 4.29 -5.55
N GLY A 29 -17.42 3.78 -4.90
CA GLY A 29 -18.61 3.33 -5.63
C GLY A 29 -19.66 2.68 -4.75
N ASP A 30 -20.51 1.89 -5.38
CA ASP A 30 -21.54 1.10 -4.69
C ASP A 30 -21.00 -0.29 -4.26
N SER A 31 -21.74 -0.93 -3.37
CA SER A 31 -21.33 -2.20 -2.76
C SER A 31 -21.30 -3.37 -3.75
N ASP A 32 -22.14 -3.35 -4.78
CA ASP A 32 -22.19 -4.42 -5.77
C ASP A 32 -20.95 -4.38 -6.68
N GLN A 33 -20.55 -3.18 -7.12
CA GLN A 33 -19.31 -2.98 -7.86
C GLN A 33 -18.08 -3.32 -7.00
N LEU A 34 -18.07 -2.92 -5.73
CA LEU A 34 -16.98 -3.25 -4.81
C LEU A 34 -16.85 -4.77 -4.63
N ARG A 35 -17.96 -5.50 -4.50
CA ARG A 35 -17.93 -6.96 -4.38
C ARG A 35 -17.34 -7.62 -5.62
N ALA A 36 -17.79 -7.23 -6.82
CA ALA A 36 -17.24 -7.75 -8.07
C ALA A 36 -15.74 -7.45 -8.21
N LEU A 37 -15.30 -6.25 -7.79
CA LEU A 37 -13.89 -5.89 -7.77
C LEU A 37 -13.08 -6.76 -6.78
N CYS A 38 -13.60 -6.99 -5.57
CA CYS A 38 -12.95 -7.87 -4.59
C CYS A 38 -12.78 -9.29 -5.12
N GLU A 39 -13.79 -9.85 -5.79
CA GLU A 39 -13.70 -11.16 -6.43
C GLU A 39 -12.61 -11.18 -7.51
N ALA A 40 -12.58 -10.16 -8.38
CA ALA A 40 -11.57 -10.05 -9.43
C ALA A 40 -10.14 -9.88 -8.90
N VAL A 41 -9.96 -9.10 -7.82
CA VAL A 41 -8.65 -8.91 -7.18
C VAL A 41 -8.20 -10.18 -6.46
N ALA A 42 -9.11 -10.89 -5.79
CA ALA A 42 -8.82 -12.13 -5.09
C ALA A 42 -8.46 -13.29 -6.05
N ALA A 43 -8.95 -13.25 -7.29
CA ALA A 43 -8.63 -14.23 -8.33
C ALA A 43 -7.24 -14.01 -8.98
N ARG A 44 -6.52 -12.94 -8.62
CA ARG A 44 -5.18 -12.66 -9.16
C ARG A 44 -4.16 -13.64 -8.60
N ASP A 45 -3.22 -14.03 -9.45
CA ASP A 45 -2.04 -14.75 -9.03
C ASP A 45 -1.10 -13.85 -8.23
N GLY A 46 -0.38 -14.44 -7.27
CA GLY A 46 0.65 -13.76 -6.50
C GLY A 46 0.18 -13.30 -5.13
N ALA A 47 0.66 -12.12 -4.71
CA ALA A 47 0.39 -11.60 -3.38
C ALA A 47 -1.08 -11.17 -3.23
N ILE A 48 -1.67 -11.44 -2.05
CA ILE A 48 -2.99 -10.94 -1.70
C ILE A 48 -2.91 -9.41 -1.58
N VAL A 49 -3.75 -8.73 -2.36
CA VAL A 49 -3.81 -7.27 -2.37
C VAL A 49 -5.01 -6.78 -1.56
N SER A 50 -4.77 -5.79 -0.71
CA SER A 50 -5.83 -5.14 0.08
C SER A 50 -6.68 -4.22 -0.80
N VAL A 51 -8.00 -4.26 -0.57
CA VAL A 51 -8.99 -3.38 -1.22
C VAL A 51 -9.62 -2.48 -0.16
N GLN A 52 -9.56 -1.17 -0.38
CA GLN A 52 -10.24 -0.18 0.44
C GLN A 52 -11.45 0.36 -0.34
N GLY A 53 -12.66 0.07 0.14
CA GLY A 53 -13.91 0.54 -0.45
C GLY A 53 -14.44 1.77 0.29
N PHE A 54 -14.84 2.78 -0.48
CA PHE A 54 -15.35 4.06 0.00
C PHE A 54 -16.63 4.45 -0.73
N ALA A 55 -17.49 5.22 -0.08
CA ALA A 55 -18.65 5.80 -0.75
C ALA A 55 -18.22 6.89 -1.75
N ARG A 56 -19.05 7.18 -2.75
CA ARG A 56 -18.75 8.25 -3.73
C ARG A 56 -18.54 9.59 -3.02
N GLY A 57 -17.42 10.25 -3.31
CA GLY A 57 -17.07 11.55 -2.73
C GLY A 57 -16.41 11.49 -1.35
N GLU A 58 -16.27 10.30 -0.76
CA GLU A 58 -15.55 10.12 0.49
C GLU A 58 -14.05 10.34 0.31
N SER A 59 -13.46 11.24 1.11
CA SER A 59 -12.05 11.64 0.99
C SER A 59 -11.16 11.16 2.12
N ASN A 60 -11.73 10.51 3.14
CA ASN A 60 -11.02 10.02 4.30
C ASN A 60 -10.32 8.68 4.02
N ILE A 61 -9.32 8.72 3.14
CA ILE A 61 -8.53 7.55 2.75
C ILE A 61 -7.57 7.21 3.90
N LEU A 62 -7.53 5.92 4.28
CA LEU A 62 -6.60 5.41 5.28
C LEU A 62 -5.20 5.25 4.68
N LEU A 63 -4.45 6.36 4.62
CA LEU A 63 -3.12 6.42 4.02
C LEU A 63 -2.11 5.51 4.73
N GLU A 64 -2.31 5.23 6.02
CA GLU A 64 -1.48 4.30 6.80
C GLU A 64 -1.41 2.90 6.18
N ARG A 65 -2.46 2.48 5.47
CA ARG A 65 -2.53 1.20 4.75
C ARG A 65 -1.78 1.18 3.42
N LEU A 66 -1.24 2.32 2.99
CA LEU A 66 -0.48 2.46 1.74
C LEU A 66 1.03 2.52 2.00
N TYR A 67 1.47 2.45 3.26
CA TYR A 67 2.89 2.32 3.58
C TYR A 67 3.33 0.86 3.62
N ILE A 68 4.57 0.62 3.22
CA ILE A 68 5.25 -0.66 3.45
C ILE A 68 6.06 -0.51 4.72
N GLU A 69 5.59 -1.13 5.81
CA GLU A 69 6.32 -1.14 7.07
C GLU A 69 7.60 -1.97 6.97
N ARG A 70 8.69 -1.44 7.53
CA ARG A 70 10.00 -2.09 7.57
C ARG A 70 10.56 -1.96 8.99
N SER A 71 10.90 -3.08 9.61
CA SER A 71 11.57 -3.12 10.91
C SER A 71 13.04 -3.49 10.73
N LEU A 72 13.93 -2.70 11.34
CA LEU A 72 15.37 -2.89 11.29
C LEU A 72 15.92 -2.94 12.72
N SER A 73 16.43 -4.11 13.11
CA SER A 73 17.06 -4.31 14.42
C SER A 73 18.57 -4.40 14.23
N VAL A 74 19.29 -3.47 14.86
CA VAL A 74 20.76 -3.42 14.81
C VAL A 74 21.31 -3.82 16.17
N ASN A 75 22.13 -4.87 16.19
CA ASN A 75 22.89 -5.21 17.38
C ASN A 75 24.06 -4.23 17.55
N THR A 76 23.85 -3.20 18.36
CA THR A 76 24.85 -2.16 18.63
C THR A 76 26.04 -2.64 19.46
N ALA A 77 25.94 -3.82 20.11
CA ALA A 77 27.01 -4.43 20.87
C ALA A 77 27.81 -5.49 20.08
N ALA A 78 27.49 -5.69 18.79
CA ALA A 78 28.11 -6.72 17.97
C ALA A 78 29.64 -6.59 17.87
N ALA A 79 30.20 -5.39 18.04
CA ALA A 79 31.65 -5.13 18.08
C ALA A 79 32.32 -5.42 19.44
N GLY A 80 31.59 -5.99 20.40
CA GLY A 80 32.14 -6.42 21.70
C GLY A 80 31.97 -5.44 22.86
N GLY A 81 31.24 -4.33 22.67
CA GLY A 81 30.93 -3.38 23.74
C GLY A 81 29.80 -2.43 23.35
N ASN A 82 28.96 -2.05 24.32
CA ASN A 82 27.92 -1.05 24.11
C ASN A 82 28.50 0.34 24.43
N ALA A 83 28.80 1.12 23.39
CA ALA A 83 29.36 2.46 23.53
C ALA A 83 28.50 3.38 24.41
N SER A 84 27.17 3.24 24.40
CA SER A 84 26.28 4.04 25.26
C SER A 84 26.36 3.68 26.74
N LEU A 85 26.77 2.45 27.09
CA LEU A 85 27.03 2.04 28.48
C LEU A 85 28.43 2.46 28.97
N MET A 86 29.36 2.79 28.06
CA MET A 86 30.71 3.23 28.43
C MET A 86 30.77 4.70 28.90
N THR A 87 29.69 5.47 28.72
CA THR A 87 29.60 6.90 29.07
C THR A 87 28.76 7.18 30.32
N ILE A 88 28.11 6.18 30.90
CA ILE A 88 27.40 6.30 32.19
C ILE A 88 28.45 6.05 33.30
N GLY A 89 28.93 7.14 33.90
CA GLY A 89 29.85 7.15 35.04
C GLY A 89 29.49 8.27 35.99
#